data_AF-A0A1V9Y1S3-F1
#
_entry.id   AF-A0A1V9Y1S3-F1
#
_cell.length_a   1.000
_cell.length_b   1.000
_cell.length_c   1.000
_cell.angle_alpha   90.00
_cell.angle_beta   90.00
_cell.angle_gamma   90.00
#
_symmetry.space_group_name_H-M   'P 1'
#
loop_
_entity.id
_entity.type
_entity.pdbx_description
1 polymer ?
#
loop_
_entity_poly.entity_id
_entity_poly.type
_entity_poly.pdbx_seq_one_letter_code
_entity_poly.pdbx_strand_id
1 'polypeptide(L)'
;MYTEDNYLSTLTEATLEEDVNCDNAMKQAGAEQQKSSLLLDQGNVVAGVHFKQMSLQRNYPPVYHEHNVAVRAITDELADEDNGSDINGCSFQQRQTPKRLDSNKERRREIVNTNSTDKSITHSRFLHFMWRCDMVERWISEKEIYVKGENFGQTLSSVQVFYRKQTAFNNKLAAYAVDGVYPLFDLKDRLLKGNHQLSTKIVRRHDQVMSKWQVLRNASEMREIKLMQMLAKHQRVDDVLANFAKKASAFHLKCENAEKRLATTVRCTTSAELATQCAKSTQLLTMMSSIRKDLEELEVLDTKIKSIKNIHVPRNPHTCLTIESLQEILNNLDNITNERNNQLKKEAKRQQELNKMRIKFDLSGFSWLTHVPMFAPFRWL
;
A
#
# COMPACT_ATOMS: atom_id res chain seq x y z
N MET A 1 -17.42 44.38 25.52
CA MET A 1 -17.03 43.23 26.36
C MET A 1 -17.69 42.00 25.76
N TYR A 2 -17.01 41.34 24.84
CA TYR A 2 -17.39 40.02 24.34
C TYR A 2 -16.20 39.11 24.58
N THR A 3 -16.49 37.97 25.21
CA THR A 3 -15.57 37.01 25.83
C THR A 3 -14.92 36.10 24.78
N GLU A 4 -13.59 36.02 24.82
CA GLU A 4 -12.72 35.17 23.99
C GLU A 4 -12.53 33.77 24.60
N ASP A 5 -13.54 32.90 24.59
CA ASP A 5 -13.39 31.54 25.16
C ASP A 5 -13.96 30.41 24.29
N ASN A 6 -14.11 30.60 22.97
CA ASN A 6 -14.73 29.56 22.12
C ASN A 6 -13.92 29.11 20.89
N TYR A 7 -12.63 29.43 20.82
CA TYR A 7 -11.78 29.06 19.67
C TYR A 7 -10.81 27.90 19.91
N LEU A 8 -10.71 27.39 21.14
CA LEU A 8 -9.77 26.31 21.48
C LEU A 8 -10.42 24.91 21.59
N SER A 9 -11.76 24.80 21.64
CA SER A 9 -12.45 23.50 21.75
C SER A 9 -12.65 22.81 20.39
N THR A 10 -12.69 23.54 19.28
CA THR A 10 -12.96 22.99 17.94
C THR A 10 -11.71 22.43 17.23
N LEU A 11 -10.50 22.74 17.74
CA LEU A 11 -9.23 22.24 17.17
C LEU A 11 -8.82 20.86 17.72
N THR A 12 -9.38 20.45 18.86
CA THR A 12 -9.12 19.12 19.44
C THR A 12 -10.07 18.04 18.91
N GLU A 13 -11.26 18.38 18.44
CA GLU A 13 -12.19 17.39 17.84
C GLU A 13 -11.81 17.02 16.40
N ALA A 14 -11.28 17.97 15.62
CA ALA A 14 -10.88 17.71 14.23
C ALA A 14 -9.67 16.78 14.09
N THR A 15 -8.82 16.67 15.12
CA THR A 15 -7.65 15.76 15.11
C THR A 15 -8.02 14.33 15.52
N LEU A 16 -9.09 14.15 16.32
CA LEU A 16 -9.59 12.83 16.70
C LEU A 16 -10.46 12.19 15.62
N GLU A 17 -11.16 12.97 14.79
CA GLU A 17 -11.92 12.45 13.64
C GLU A 17 -11.01 11.97 12.48
N GLU A 18 -9.80 12.54 12.34
CA GLU A 18 -8.85 12.13 11.30
C GLU A 18 -8.18 10.77 11.59
N ASP A 19 -7.93 10.43 12.85
CA ASP A 19 -7.34 9.15 13.24
C ASP A 19 -8.33 7.97 13.14
N VAL A 20 -9.63 8.21 13.42
CA VAL A 20 -10.69 7.18 13.30
C VAL A 20 -10.93 6.78 11.83
N ASN A 21 -10.65 7.68 10.88
CA ASN A 21 -10.82 7.40 9.45
C ASN A 21 -9.70 6.51 8.88
N CYS A 22 -8.47 6.63 9.42
CA CYS A 22 -7.35 5.75 9.07
C CYS A 22 -7.56 4.31 9.56
N ASP A 23 -8.08 4.12 10.77
CA ASP A 23 -8.38 2.79 11.32
C ASP A 23 -9.51 2.06 10.55
N ASN A 24 -10.50 2.81 10.05
CA ASN A 24 -11.58 2.25 9.24
C ASN A 24 -11.09 1.85 7.84
N ALA A 25 -10.16 2.60 7.25
CA ALA A 25 -9.54 2.24 5.97
C ALA A 25 -8.64 0.99 6.07
N MET A 26 -7.92 0.81 7.20
CA MET A 26 -7.12 -0.40 7.44
C MET A 26 -7.99 -1.65 7.67
N LYS A 27 -9.15 -1.51 8.33
CA LYS A 27 -10.12 -2.61 8.52
C LYS A 27 -10.80 -3.04 7.21
N GLN A 28 -11.11 -2.09 6.32
CA GLN A 28 -11.67 -2.40 4.99
C GLN A 28 -10.65 -3.12 4.08
N ALA A 29 -9.38 -2.72 4.12
CA ALA A 29 -8.32 -3.38 3.36
C ALA A 29 -8.04 -4.82 3.84
N GLY A 30 -8.15 -5.09 5.15
CA GLY A 30 -8.03 -6.44 5.71
C GLY A 30 -9.19 -7.37 5.32
N ALA A 31 -10.41 -6.83 5.20
CA ALA A 31 -11.60 -7.60 4.79
C ALA A 31 -11.56 -8.03 3.32
N GLU A 32 -10.97 -7.23 2.42
CA GLU A 32 -10.79 -7.60 1.01
C GLU A 32 -9.69 -8.67 0.82
N GLN A 33 -8.65 -8.69 1.67
CA GLN A 33 -7.62 -9.74 1.66
C GLN A 33 -8.15 -11.10 2.16
N GLN A 34 -9.02 -11.13 3.17
CA GLN A 34 -9.68 -12.37 3.60
C GLN A 34 -10.63 -12.94 2.55
N LYS A 35 -11.31 -12.07 1.78
CA LYS A 35 -12.21 -12.49 0.68
C LYS A 35 -11.45 -13.07 -0.51
N SER A 36 -10.23 -12.60 -0.76
CA SER A 36 -9.34 -13.15 -1.80
C SER A 36 -8.64 -14.46 -1.38
N SER A 37 -8.47 -14.70 -0.08
CA SER A 37 -7.97 -15.98 0.46
C SER A 37 -9.02 -17.10 0.39
N LEU A 38 -10.31 -16.78 0.52
CA LEU A 38 -11.41 -17.75 0.48
C LEU A 38 -11.77 -18.24 -0.94
N LEU A 39 -11.33 -17.52 -1.99
CA LEU A 39 -11.53 -17.93 -3.39
C LEU A 39 -10.42 -18.84 -3.94
N LEU A 40 -9.32 -19.04 -3.20
CA LEU A 40 -8.22 -19.94 -3.59
C LEU A 40 -8.34 -21.35 -2.98
N ASP A 41 -9.26 -21.56 -2.03
CA ASP A 41 -9.39 -22.83 -1.29
C ASP A 41 -10.44 -23.79 -1.89
N GLN A 42 -11.14 -23.38 -2.97
CA GLN A 42 -12.10 -24.24 -3.69
C GLN A 42 -11.52 -24.89 -4.96
N GLY A 43 -10.20 -24.80 -5.19
CA GLY A 43 -9.57 -25.23 -6.45
C GLY A 43 -8.61 -26.43 -6.38
N ASN A 44 -8.27 -26.97 -5.21
CA ASN A 44 -7.24 -28.03 -5.12
C ASN A 44 -7.76 -29.30 -4.44
N VAL A 45 -8.63 -30.00 -5.15
CA VAL A 45 -8.80 -31.45 -4.99
C VAL A 45 -8.44 -32.08 -6.33
N VAL A 46 -7.55 -33.07 -6.28
CA VAL A 46 -7.06 -33.93 -7.37
C VAL A 46 -5.85 -33.42 -8.17
N ALA A 47 -4.66 -33.77 -7.70
CA ALA A 47 -3.54 -34.14 -8.59
C ALA A 47 -2.57 -35.07 -7.86
N GLY A 48 -2.85 -36.37 -7.95
CA GLY A 48 -1.82 -37.38 -7.73
C GLY A 48 -0.96 -37.56 -8.97
N VAL A 49 0.25 -38.06 -8.73
CA VAL A 49 1.08 -38.96 -9.58
C VAL A 49 2.50 -38.44 -9.88
N HIS A 50 3.44 -39.28 -9.44
CA HIS A 50 4.83 -39.52 -9.88
C HIS A 50 5.98 -38.60 -9.46
N PHE A 51 6.60 -38.98 -8.34
CA PHE A 51 8.01 -38.73 -8.06
C PHE A 51 8.87 -39.77 -8.80
N LYS A 52 9.65 -39.32 -9.80
CA LYS A 52 10.66 -40.14 -10.49
C LYS A 52 12.00 -39.91 -9.82
N GLN A 53 12.56 -41.00 -9.30
CA GLN A 53 13.85 -41.04 -8.63
C GLN A 53 14.96 -40.78 -9.66
N MET A 54 15.58 -39.60 -9.64
CA MET A 54 16.84 -39.35 -10.34
C MET A 54 17.96 -39.20 -9.31
N SER A 55 18.84 -40.19 -9.38
CA SER A 55 20.13 -40.32 -8.71
C SER A 55 21.04 -39.14 -9.01
N LEU A 56 21.45 -38.42 -7.96
CA LEU A 56 22.69 -37.65 -7.95
C LEU A 56 23.61 -38.25 -6.88
N GLN A 57 24.46 -39.18 -7.32
CA GLN A 57 25.70 -39.45 -6.62
C GLN A 57 26.70 -38.35 -6.98
N ARG A 58 27.26 -37.66 -5.98
CA ARG A 58 28.71 -37.64 -5.74
C ARG A 58 29.10 -36.94 -4.43
N ASN A 59 29.85 -37.72 -3.65
CA ASN A 59 31.05 -37.40 -2.88
C ASN A 59 30.93 -36.56 -1.59
N TYR A 60 30.81 -37.27 -0.47
CA TYR A 60 31.27 -36.83 0.85
C TYR A 60 32.64 -37.48 1.19
N PRO A 61 33.53 -36.79 1.93
CA PRO A 61 34.86 -37.29 2.30
C PRO A 61 34.82 -38.35 3.42
N PRO A 62 35.87 -39.21 3.54
CA PRO A 62 35.85 -40.41 4.35
C PRO A 62 36.26 -40.10 5.79
N VAL A 63 35.31 -39.81 6.67
CA VAL A 63 35.57 -39.71 8.13
C VAL A 63 34.82 -40.80 8.91
N TYR A 64 34.00 -41.61 8.22
CA TYR A 64 33.06 -42.53 8.87
C TYR A 64 33.47 -44.01 8.91
N HIS A 65 34.72 -44.34 8.54
CA HIS A 65 35.19 -45.73 8.61
C HIS A 65 35.99 -46.07 9.88
N GLU A 66 36.72 -45.11 10.46
CA GLU A 66 37.56 -45.38 11.64
C GLU A 66 36.76 -45.54 12.94
N HIS A 67 35.65 -44.81 13.10
CA HIS A 67 34.82 -44.89 14.31
C HIS A 67 34.07 -46.22 14.45
N ASN A 68 33.79 -46.92 13.35
CA ASN A 68 33.12 -48.22 13.37
C ASN A 68 34.09 -49.39 13.68
N VAL A 69 35.40 -49.19 13.48
CA VAL A 69 36.43 -50.17 13.87
C VAL A 69 36.71 -50.09 15.37
N ALA A 70 36.74 -48.89 15.94
CA ALA A 70 36.93 -48.67 17.39
C ALA A 70 35.78 -49.26 18.23
N VAL A 71 34.54 -49.20 17.74
CA VAL A 71 33.38 -49.78 18.44
C VAL A 71 33.42 -51.31 18.43
N ARG A 72 33.94 -51.96 17.37
CA ARG A 72 34.11 -53.43 17.36
C ARG A 72 35.23 -53.89 18.28
N ALA A 73 36.36 -53.17 18.33
CA ALA A 73 37.47 -53.49 19.23
C ALA A 73 37.07 -53.47 20.72
N ILE A 74 36.20 -52.54 21.14
CA ILE A 74 35.70 -52.47 22.52
C ILE A 74 34.69 -53.59 22.82
N THR A 75 34.05 -54.18 21.81
CA THR A 75 33.06 -55.24 22.01
C THR A 75 33.73 -56.62 22.19
N ASP A 76 34.94 -56.81 21.63
CA ASP A 76 35.69 -58.06 21.72
C ASP A 76 36.55 -58.16 22.99
N GLU A 77 36.82 -57.05 23.68
CA GLU A 77 37.66 -57.01 24.90
C GLU A 77 36.86 -57.26 26.21
N LEU A 78 35.55 -57.48 26.11
CA LEU A 78 34.65 -57.77 27.25
C LEU A 78 34.21 -59.25 27.31
N ALA A 79 34.85 -60.13 26.54
CA ALA A 79 34.45 -61.54 26.45
C ALA A 79 35.24 -62.51 27.35
N ASP A 80 36.40 -62.14 27.89
CA ASP A 80 37.31 -63.09 28.56
C ASP A 80 37.85 -62.59 29.91
N GLU A 81 37.02 -62.56 30.96
CA GLU A 81 37.49 -62.70 32.35
C GLU A 81 36.41 -63.36 33.22
N ASP A 82 36.44 -64.69 33.35
CA ASP A 82 35.80 -65.40 34.46
C ASP A 82 36.67 -66.62 34.85
N ASN A 83 37.69 -66.36 35.67
CA ASN A 83 38.45 -67.36 36.43
C ASN A 83 37.75 -67.58 37.78
N GLY A 84 37.16 -68.76 37.98
CA GLY A 84 36.53 -69.13 39.26
C GLY A 84 36.42 -70.65 39.41
N SER A 85 37.34 -71.20 40.20
CA SER A 85 37.59 -72.61 40.48
C SER A 85 36.43 -73.40 41.10
N ASP A 86 36.37 -74.68 40.72
CA ASP A 86 35.55 -75.75 41.28
C ASP A 86 35.58 -75.82 42.82
N ILE A 87 34.39 -75.84 43.43
CA ILE A 87 34.16 -76.47 44.74
C ILE A 87 32.93 -77.39 44.65
N ASN A 88 33.21 -78.70 44.68
CA ASN A 88 32.22 -79.77 44.77
C ASN A 88 31.60 -79.83 46.16
N GLY A 89 30.28 -79.84 46.25
CA GLY A 89 29.57 -80.03 47.52
C GLY A 89 28.05 -80.02 47.43
N CYS A 90 27.48 -81.22 47.22
CA CYS A 90 26.14 -81.66 47.61
C CYS A 90 24.88 -81.07 46.91
N SER A 91 24.05 -82.02 46.50
CA SER A 91 22.78 -81.94 45.78
C SER A 91 21.60 -81.41 46.61
N PHE A 92 20.68 -80.70 45.94
CA PHE A 92 19.22 -80.99 45.88
C PHE A 92 18.38 -79.70 45.75
N GLN A 93 18.27 -79.17 44.52
CA GLN A 93 17.18 -78.35 43.94
C GLN A 93 17.74 -77.48 42.80
N GLN A 94 18.35 -78.08 41.77
CA GLN A 94 18.94 -77.29 40.68
C GLN A 94 18.64 -77.87 39.29
N ARG A 95 17.35 -77.93 38.93
CA ARG A 95 16.93 -78.21 37.53
C ARG A 95 16.14 -77.07 36.87
N GLN A 96 15.87 -75.97 37.57
CA GLN A 96 15.20 -74.79 37.00
C GLN A 96 16.10 -73.53 36.92
N THR A 97 17.30 -73.53 37.50
CA THR A 97 18.17 -72.34 37.52
C THR A 97 18.96 -72.11 36.21
N PRO A 98 19.44 -73.12 35.44
CA PRO A 98 20.25 -72.85 34.24
C PRO A 98 19.43 -72.20 33.12
N LYS A 99 18.24 -72.76 32.81
CA LYS A 99 17.32 -72.20 31.80
C LYS A 99 16.84 -70.79 32.13
N ARG A 100 16.66 -70.47 33.42
CA ARG A 100 16.31 -69.12 33.88
C ARG A 100 17.49 -68.14 33.77
N LEU A 101 18.72 -68.61 34.02
CA LEU A 101 19.93 -67.81 33.84
C LEU A 101 20.18 -67.53 32.35
N ASP A 102 20.03 -68.53 31.48
CA ASP A 102 20.18 -68.35 30.03
C ASP A 102 19.12 -67.42 29.44
N SER A 103 17.86 -67.55 29.87
CA SER A 103 16.79 -66.63 29.50
C SER A 103 17.03 -65.20 30.02
N ASN A 104 17.58 -65.04 31.24
CA ASN A 104 17.97 -63.73 31.76
C ASN A 104 19.19 -63.15 31.03
N LYS A 105 20.15 -63.97 30.62
CA LYS A 105 21.29 -63.57 29.80
C LYS A 105 20.84 -63.09 28.42
N GLU A 106 19.91 -63.80 27.78
CA GLU A 106 19.30 -63.38 26.50
C GLU A 106 18.53 -62.06 26.65
N ARG A 107 17.68 -61.93 27.67
CA ARG A 107 16.96 -60.66 27.94
C ARG A 107 17.92 -59.50 28.20
N ARG A 108 19.02 -59.72 28.91
CA ARG A 108 20.06 -58.69 29.11
C ARG A 108 20.73 -58.32 27.78
N ARG A 109 21.05 -59.29 26.93
CA ARG A 109 21.62 -59.04 25.59
C ARG A 109 20.63 -58.26 24.70
N GLU A 110 19.36 -58.61 24.70
CA GLU A 110 18.31 -57.88 23.98
C GLU A 110 18.16 -56.44 24.49
N ILE A 111 18.09 -56.23 25.80
CA ILE A 111 17.99 -54.89 26.41
C ILE A 111 19.22 -54.04 26.07
N VAL A 112 20.42 -54.62 26.08
CA VAL A 112 21.65 -53.91 25.70
C VAL A 112 21.64 -53.56 24.22
N ASN A 113 21.19 -54.47 23.35
CA ASN A 113 21.10 -54.23 21.91
C ASN A 113 20.05 -53.16 21.58
N THR A 114 18.86 -53.20 22.19
CA THR A 114 17.82 -52.17 22.01
C THR A 114 18.25 -50.81 22.55
N ASN A 115 18.95 -50.76 23.68
CA ASN A 115 19.52 -49.52 24.20
C ASN A 115 20.64 -48.96 23.30
N SER A 116 21.42 -49.81 22.64
CA SER A 116 22.47 -49.40 21.70
C SER A 116 21.87 -48.80 20.42
N THR A 117 20.83 -49.43 19.87
CA THR A 117 20.11 -48.92 18.69
C THR A 117 19.37 -47.63 18.99
N ASP A 118 18.73 -47.51 20.16
CA ASP A 118 18.01 -46.30 20.57
C ASP A 118 18.95 -45.10 20.78
N LYS A 119 20.14 -45.34 21.34
CA LYS A 119 21.21 -44.31 21.44
C LYS A 119 21.70 -43.85 20.07
N SER A 120 21.91 -44.78 19.13
CA SER A 120 22.36 -44.45 17.76
C SER A 120 21.34 -43.62 16.98
N ILE A 121 20.07 -44.00 17.06
CA ILE A 121 18.96 -43.26 16.45
C ILE A 121 18.85 -41.86 17.05
N THR A 122 18.93 -41.77 18.37
CA THR A 122 18.88 -40.51 19.13
C THR A 122 20.03 -39.56 18.75
N HIS A 123 21.24 -40.09 18.59
CA HIS A 123 22.41 -39.33 18.13
C HIS A 123 22.23 -38.80 16.70
N SER A 124 21.77 -39.64 15.77
CA SER A 124 21.49 -39.24 14.38
C SER A 124 20.45 -38.11 14.30
N ARG A 125 19.37 -38.20 15.10
CA ARG A 125 18.35 -37.15 15.19
C ARG A 125 18.90 -35.83 15.73
N PHE A 126 19.81 -35.88 16.70
CA PHE A 126 20.47 -34.69 17.24
C PHE A 126 21.33 -34.00 16.18
N LEU A 127 22.12 -34.76 15.43
CA LEU A 127 22.92 -34.21 14.33
C LEU A 127 22.04 -33.59 13.24
N HIS A 128 20.92 -34.25 12.91
CA HIS A 128 19.95 -33.72 11.95
C HIS A 128 19.35 -32.38 12.41
N PHE A 129 18.98 -32.27 13.69
CA PHE A 129 18.53 -31.01 14.29
C PHE A 129 19.59 -29.91 14.20
N MET A 130 20.83 -30.21 14.58
CA MET A 130 21.93 -29.23 14.53
C MET A 130 22.17 -28.73 13.10
N TRP A 131 22.21 -29.64 12.13
CA TRP A 131 22.35 -29.29 10.72
C TRP A 131 21.20 -28.42 10.22
N ARG A 132 19.95 -28.74 10.60
CA ARG A 132 18.78 -27.92 10.23
C ARG A 132 18.85 -26.53 10.85
N CYS A 133 19.29 -26.40 12.11
CA CYS A 133 19.53 -25.10 12.73
C CYS A 133 20.55 -24.27 11.95
N ASP A 134 21.67 -24.87 11.54
CA ASP A 134 22.72 -24.17 10.79
C ASP A 134 22.24 -23.74 9.39
N MET A 135 21.44 -24.58 8.73
CA MET A 135 20.81 -24.23 7.44
C MET A 135 19.86 -23.03 7.58
N VAL A 136 19.02 -23.02 8.63
CA VAL A 136 18.10 -21.90 8.90
C VAL A 136 18.88 -20.62 9.22
N GLU A 137 19.92 -20.69 10.05
CA GLU A 137 20.73 -19.50 10.35
C GLU A 137 21.47 -18.94 9.15
N ARG A 138 22.00 -19.81 8.28
CA ARG A 138 22.63 -19.37 7.04
C ARG A 138 21.62 -18.65 6.16
N TRP A 139 20.43 -19.23 6.00
CA TRP A 139 19.36 -18.62 5.21
C TRP A 139 18.94 -17.26 5.79
N ILE A 140 18.79 -17.15 7.12
CA ILE A 140 18.48 -15.88 7.81
C ILE A 140 19.56 -14.84 7.49
N SER A 141 20.84 -15.20 7.66
CA SER A 141 21.97 -14.29 7.46
C SER A 141 22.01 -13.74 6.03
N GLU A 142 21.70 -14.58 5.03
CA GLU A 142 21.60 -14.15 3.64
C GLU A 142 20.46 -13.15 3.41
N LYS A 143 19.31 -13.33 4.08
CA LYS A 143 18.13 -12.47 3.90
C LYS A 143 18.20 -11.19 4.72
N GLU A 144 18.92 -11.20 5.83
CA GLU A 144 19.13 -10.03 6.68
C GLU A 144 19.80 -8.88 5.92
N ILE A 145 20.71 -9.19 4.99
CA ILE A 145 21.38 -8.21 4.12
C ILE A 145 20.36 -7.42 3.29
N TYR A 146 19.33 -8.08 2.78
CA TYR A 146 18.28 -7.44 1.99
C TYR A 146 17.43 -6.48 2.84
N VAL A 147 17.02 -6.92 4.02
CA VAL A 147 16.15 -6.13 4.91
C VAL A 147 16.89 -4.92 5.49
N LYS A 148 18.21 -5.02 5.70
CA LYS A 148 19.07 -3.89 6.10
C LYS A 148 19.25 -2.82 5.02
N GLY A 149 18.87 -3.11 3.77
CA GLY A 149 18.93 -2.13 2.68
C GLY A 149 17.91 -1.00 2.86
N GLU A 150 18.39 0.22 3.12
CA GLU A 150 17.56 1.43 3.31
C GLU A 150 17.10 2.12 2.01
N ASN A 151 17.05 1.40 0.90
CA ASN A 151 16.62 1.96 -0.38
C ASN A 151 15.09 1.90 -0.50
N PHE A 152 14.43 3.04 -0.35
CA PHE A 152 12.96 3.16 -0.42
C PHE A 152 12.44 3.82 -1.71
N GLY A 153 13.32 4.40 -2.52
CA GLY A 153 12.94 5.15 -3.72
C GLY A 153 12.62 6.63 -3.43
N GLN A 154 12.57 7.44 -4.49
CA GLN A 154 12.33 8.89 -4.42
C GLN A 154 11.09 9.34 -5.20
N THR A 155 10.56 8.48 -6.07
CA THR A 155 9.37 8.72 -6.87
C THR A 155 8.28 7.71 -6.56
N LEU A 156 7.00 8.08 -6.77
CA LEU A 156 5.85 7.20 -6.53
C LEU A 156 6.03 5.82 -7.20
N SER A 157 6.45 5.81 -8.47
CA SER A 157 6.72 4.58 -9.23
C SER A 157 7.83 3.74 -8.59
N SER A 158 8.96 4.36 -8.22
CA SER A 158 10.07 3.63 -7.58
C SER A 158 9.67 3.01 -6.24
N VAL A 159 8.94 3.76 -5.39
CA VAL A 159 8.46 3.30 -4.09
C VAL A 159 7.46 2.15 -4.27
N GLN A 160 6.56 2.25 -5.25
CA GLN A 160 5.62 1.17 -5.56
C GLN A 160 6.33 -0.12 -6.01
N VAL A 161 7.40 -0.01 -6.80
CA VAL A 161 8.24 -1.16 -7.19
C VAL A 161 8.91 -1.77 -5.95
N PHE A 162 9.48 -0.96 -5.07
CA PHE A 162 10.10 -1.45 -3.83
C PHE A 162 9.09 -2.12 -2.89
N TYR A 163 7.88 -1.56 -2.77
CA TYR A 163 6.79 -2.15 -2.00
C TYR A 163 6.39 -3.53 -2.54
N ARG A 164 6.18 -3.66 -3.86
CA ARG A 164 5.89 -4.96 -4.50
C ARG A 164 7.00 -5.98 -4.26
N LYS A 165 8.27 -5.56 -4.34
CA LYS A 165 9.41 -6.42 -4.02
C LYS A 165 9.41 -6.87 -2.56
N GLN A 166 9.01 -5.99 -1.63
CA GLN A 166 8.88 -6.32 -0.22
C GLN A 166 7.73 -7.32 0.03
N THR A 167 6.58 -7.14 -0.59
CA THR A 167 5.47 -8.11 -0.50
C THR A 167 5.90 -9.50 -1.02
N ALA A 168 6.60 -9.55 -2.15
CA ALA A 168 7.14 -10.81 -2.67
C ALA A 168 8.18 -11.44 -1.72
N PHE A 169 8.98 -10.62 -1.03
CA PHE A 169 9.90 -11.09 0.01
C PHE A 169 9.15 -11.65 1.23
N ASN A 170 8.10 -10.97 1.70
CA ASN A 170 7.27 -11.44 2.81
C ASN A 170 6.58 -12.78 2.50
N ASN A 171 6.10 -12.97 1.27
CA ASN A 171 5.54 -14.25 0.84
C ASN A 171 6.59 -15.38 0.88
N LYS A 172 7.83 -15.09 0.43
CA LYS A 172 8.95 -16.05 0.54
C LYS A 172 9.33 -16.34 1.98
N LEU A 173 9.28 -15.32 2.85
CA LEU A 173 9.55 -15.45 4.29
C LEU A 173 8.48 -16.34 4.96
N ALA A 174 7.20 -16.16 4.61
CA ALA A 174 6.10 -16.98 5.10
C ALA A 174 6.22 -18.44 4.63
N ALA A 175 6.54 -18.68 3.36
CA ALA A 175 6.77 -20.02 2.83
C ALA A 175 7.93 -20.72 3.56
N TYR A 176 9.06 -20.01 3.76
CA TYR A 176 10.21 -20.57 4.47
C TYR A 176 9.94 -20.83 5.96
N ALA A 177 9.02 -20.09 6.59
CA ALA A 177 8.59 -20.37 7.95
C ALA A 177 8.04 -21.80 8.07
N VAL A 178 7.22 -22.21 7.11
CA VAL A 178 6.59 -23.54 7.08
C VAL A 178 7.60 -24.64 6.76
N ASP A 179 8.43 -24.45 5.74
CA ASP A 179 9.33 -25.50 5.25
C ASP A 179 10.63 -25.64 6.06
N GLY A 180 11.11 -24.52 6.61
CA GLY A 180 12.41 -24.42 7.27
C GLY A 180 12.32 -24.35 8.79
N VAL A 181 11.52 -23.41 9.30
CA VAL A 181 11.52 -23.05 10.74
C VAL A 181 10.62 -23.98 11.55
N TYR A 182 9.40 -24.25 11.11
CA TYR A 182 8.45 -25.09 11.86
C TYR A 182 8.95 -26.52 12.12
N PRO A 183 9.66 -27.21 11.20
CA PRO A 183 10.23 -28.52 11.48
C PRO A 183 11.26 -28.55 12.63
N LEU A 184 11.86 -27.41 12.99
CA LEU A 184 12.77 -27.34 14.14
C LEU A 184 12.04 -27.59 15.47
N PHE A 185 10.78 -27.19 15.58
CA PHE A 185 9.97 -27.46 16.77
C PHE A 185 9.73 -28.95 16.92
N ASP A 186 9.30 -29.63 15.86
CA ASP A 186 9.08 -31.08 15.86
C ASP A 186 10.36 -31.86 16.20
N LEU A 187 11.50 -31.46 15.64
CA LEU A 187 12.79 -32.09 15.91
C LEU A 187 13.22 -31.88 17.36
N LYS A 188 13.11 -30.66 17.87
CA LYS A 188 13.38 -30.34 19.28
C LYS A 188 12.50 -31.17 20.20
N ASP A 189 11.19 -31.17 19.98
CA ASP A 189 10.24 -31.82 20.89
C ASP A 189 10.42 -33.34 20.91
N ARG A 190 10.74 -33.95 19.76
CA ARG A 190 11.08 -35.39 19.69
C ARG A 190 12.36 -35.72 20.45
N LEU A 191 13.39 -34.86 20.38
CA LEU A 191 14.64 -35.05 21.12
C LEU A 191 14.47 -34.86 22.63
N LEU A 192 13.61 -33.92 23.04
CA LEU A 192 13.27 -33.70 24.45
C LEU A 192 12.45 -34.85 25.03
N LYS A 193 11.45 -35.35 24.29
CA LYS A 193 10.67 -36.55 24.69
C LYS A 193 11.54 -37.80 24.81
N GLY A 194 12.60 -37.90 24.01
CA GLY A 194 13.59 -38.98 24.10
C GLY A 194 14.61 -38.82 25.24
N ASN A 195 14.47 -37.84 26.13
CA ASN A 195 15.40 -37.55 27.24
C ASN A 195 16.88 -37.50 26.78
N HIS A 196 17.15 -36.81 25.67
CA HIS A 196 18.51 -36.67 25.14
C HIS A 196 19.45 -36.04 26.20
N GLN A 197 20.65 -36.59 26.37
CA GLN A 197 21.63 -36.14 27.39
C GLN A 197 22.02 -34.65 27.26
N LEU A 198 21.90 -34.09 26.05
CA LEU A 198 22.19 -32.68 25.73
C LEU A 198 20.94 -31.80 25.58
N SER A 199 19.82 -32.14 26.23
CA SER A 199 18.55 -31.39 26.13
C SER A 199 18.71 -29.89 26.33
N THR A 200 19.50 -29.45 27.31
CA THR A 200 19.79 -28.02 27.56
C THR A 200 20.45 -27.32 26.37
N LYS A 201 21.38 -28.00 25.68
CA LYS A 201 22.06 -27.47 24.49
C LYS A 201 21.10 -27.35 23.31
N ILE A 202 20.20 -28.32 23.15
CA ILE A 202 19.18 -28.35 22.09
C ILE A 202 18.22 -27.17 22.25
N VAL A 203 17.68 -26.96 23.46
CA VAL A 203 16.79 -25.82 23.76
C VAL A 203 17.51 -24.50 23.49
N ARG A 204 18.71 -24.32 24.04
CA ARG A 204 19.49 -23.10 23.82
C ARG A 204 19.75 -22.83 22.33
N ARG A 205 20.09 -23.87 21.56
CA ARG A 205 20.34 -23.75 20.12
C ARG A 205 19.07 -23.35 19.37
N HIS A 206 17.95 -24.00 19.65
CA HIS A 206 16.65 -23.68 19.08
C HIS A 206 16.28 -22.22 19.34
N ASP A 207 16.38 -21.77 20.60
CA ASP A 207 15.98 -20.43 21.00
C ASP A 207 16.85 -19.34 20.35
N GLN A 208 18.14 -19.61 20.14
CA GLN A 208 19.02 -18.74 19.37
C GLN A 208 18.55 -18.57 17.91
N VAL A 209 18.19 -19.68 17.23
CA VAL A 209 17.69 -19.62 15.85
C VAL A 209 16.35 -18.89 15.80
N MET A 210 15.45 -19.18 16.74
CA MET A 210 14.14 -18.52 16.82
C MET A 210 14.25 -17.03 17.11
N SER A 211 15.19 -16.63 17.96
CA SER A 211 15.47 -15.22 18.23
C SER A 211 15.93 -14.50 16.96
N LYS A 212 16.89 -15.06 16.21
CA LYS A 212 17.33 -14.50 14.92
C LYS A 212 16.20 -14.44 13.89
N TRP A 213 15.36 -15.48 13.84
CA TRP A 213 14.19 -15.51 12.98
C TRP A 213 13.21 -14.38 13.30
N GLN A 214 12.92 -14.17 14.58
CA GLN A 214 12.01 -13.11 15.02
C GLN A 214 12.57 -11.72 14.70
N VAL A 215 13.88 -11.51 14.90
CA VAL A 215 14.55 -10.26 14.52
C VAL A 215 14.41 -9.99 13.02
N LEU A 216 14.63 -11.00 12.16
CA LEU A 216 14.44 -10.85 10.72
C LEU A 216 12.99 -10.52 10.34
N ARG A 217 12.01 -11.18 10.98
CA ARG A 217 10.57 -10.91 10.75
C ARG A 217 10.22 -9.48 11.14
N ASN A 218 10.59 -9.05 12.33
CA ASN A 218 10.35 -7.69 12.81
C ASN A 218 11.00 -6.66 11.88
N ALA A 219 12.23 -6.90 11.43
CA ALA A 219 12.91 -6.02 10.49
C ALA A 219 12.17 -5.94 9.14
N SER A 220 11.64 -7.06 8.64
CA SER A 220 10.87 -7.12 7.41
C SER A 220 9.56 -6.34 7.52
N GLU A 221 8.85 -6.50 8.65
CA GLU A 221 7.61 -5.79 8.96
C GLU A 221 7.84 -4.28 9.09
N MET A 222 8.86 -3.85 9.83
CA MET A 222 9.24 -2.44 9.94
C MET A 222 9.54 -1.82 8.57
N ARG A 223 10.23 -2.56 7.69
CA ARG A 223 10.53 -2.11 6.33
C ARG A 223 9.25 -1.97 5.49
N GLU A 224 8.31 -2.89 5.60
CA GLU A 224 7.02 -2.84 4.93
C GLU A 224 6.18 -1.65 5.39
N ILE A 225 6.07 -1.42 6.70
CA ILE A 225 5.37 -0.26 7.28
C ILE A 225 5.97 1.04 6.75
N LYS A 226 7.31 1.16 6.74
CA LYS A 226 8.00 2.35 6.23
C LYS A 226 7.77 2.56 4.72
N LEU A 227 7.79 1.49 3.92
CA LEU A 227 7.46 1.56 2.49
C LEU A 227 6.00 1.98 2.26
N MET A 228 5.07 1.46 3.06
CA MET A 228 3.65 1.81 2.99
C MET A 228 3.41 3.29 3.35
N GLN A 229 4.04 3.78 4.41
CA GLN A 229 3.99 5.20 4.79
C GLN A 229 4.56 6.10 3.69
N MET A 230 5.68 5.73 3.08
CA MET A 230 6.24 6.48 1.96
C MET A 230 5.32 6.45 0.74
N LEU A 231 4.74 5.28 0.42
CA LEU A 231 3.79 5.15 -0.69
C LEU A 231 2.59 6.06 -0.48
N ALA A 232 1.96 6.02 0.70
CA ALA A 232 0.84 6.87 1.06
C ALA A 232 1.18 8.36 0.98
N LYS A 233 2.38 8.74 1.45
CA LYS A 233 2.88 10.11 1.33
C LYS A 233 3.01 10.55 -0.13
N HIS A 234 3.59 9.72 -1.00
CA HIS A 234 3.72 10.02 -2.43
C HIS A 234 2.37 10.06 -3.15
N GLN A 235 1.45 9.14 -2.82
CA GLN A 235 0.09 9.12 -3.36
C GLN A 235 -0.68 10.39 -2.99
N ARG A 236 -0.62 10.83 -1.72
CA ARG A 236 -1.26 12.07 -1.28
C ARG A 236 -0.77 13.29 -2.05
N VAL A 237 0.52 13.32 -2.43
CA VAL A 237 1.04 14.40 -3.29
C VAL A 237 0.46 14.32 -4.70
N ASP A 238 0.47 13.13 -5.28
CA ASP A 238 -0.05 12.88 -6.62
C ASP A 238 -1.54 13.24 -6.72
N ASP A 239 -2.34 12.89 -5.71
CA ASP A 239 -3.76 13.23 -5.62
C ASP A 239 -4.00 14.74 -5.61
N VAL A 240 -3.18 15.49 -4.86
CA VAL A 240 -3.27 16.96 -4.82
C VAL A 240 -2.90 17.56 -6.18
N LEU A 241 -1.86 17.04 -6.84
CA LEU A 241 -1.44 17.49 -8.17
C LEU A 241 -2.50 17.19 -9.24
N ALA A 242 -3.11 16.01 -9.19
CA ALA A 242 -4.20 15.60 -10.07
C ALA A 242 -5.46 16.45 -9.83
N ASN A 243 -5.79 16.75 -8.56
CA ASN A 243 -6.89 17.64 -8.22
C ASN A 243 -6.66 19.07 -8.74
N PHE A 244 -5.45 19.60 -8.58
CA PHE A 244 -5.08 20.88 -9.19
C PHE A 244 -5.27 20.86 -10.71
N ALA A 245 -4.75 19.83 -11.39
CA ALA A 245 -4.90 19.68 -12.84
C ALA A 245 -6.37 19.64 -13.28
N LYS A 246 -7.21 18.87 -12.57
CA LYS A 246 -8.65 18.80 -12.83
C LYS A 246 -9.33 20.15 -12.66
N LYS A 247 -9.07 20.87 -11.56
CA LYS A 247 -9.64 22.20 -11.31
C LYS A 247 -9.13 23.23 -12.31
N ALA A 248 -7.85 23.21 -12.67
CA ALA A 248 -7.25 24.11 -13.64
C ALA A 248 -7.87 23.94 -15.04
N SER A 249 -8.09 22.70 -15.48
CA SER A 249 -8.77 22.43 -16.76
C SER A 249 -10.23 22.89 -16.75
N ALA A 250 -10.95 22.69 -15.65
CA ALA A 250 -12.32 23.19 -15.50
C ALA A 250 -12.39 24.73 -15.50
N PHE A 251 -11.45 25.38 -14.81
CA PHE A 251 -11.29 26.82 -14.82
C PHE A 251 -11.01 27.34 -16.23
N HIS A 252 -10.07 26.72 -16.96
CA HIS A 252 -9.73 27.10 -18.34
C HIS A 252 -10.96 27.00 -19.25
N LEU A 253 -11.72 25.91 -19.17
CA LEU A 253 -12.95 25.75 -19.96
C LEU A 253 -13.99 26.83 -19.62
N LYS A 254 -14.13 27.21 -18.35
CA LYS A 254 -15.01 28.33 -17.96
C LYS A 254 -14.52 29.66 -18.56
N CYS A 255 -13.21 29.90 -18.57
CA CYS A 255 -12.61 31.08 -19.20
C CYS A 255 -12.92 31.12 -20.71
N GLU A 256 -12.67 30.02 -21.43
CA GLU A 256 -12.96 29.92 -22.87
C GLU A 256 -14.45 30.18 -23.17
N ASN A 257 -15.35 29.65 -22.34
CA ASN A 257 -16.79 29.90 -22.47
C ASN A 257 -17.16 31.36 -22.22
N ALA A 258 -16.48 32.04 -21.28
CA ALA A 258 -16.67 33.47 -21.05
C ALA A 258 -16.18 34.30 -22.25
N GLU A 259 -15.02 33.96 -22.81
CA GLU A 259 -14.48 34.61 -24.02
C GLU A 259 -15.46 34.51 -25.20
N LYS A 260 -16.02 33.33 -25.44
CA LYS A 260 -17.04 33.12 -26.49
C LYS A 260 -18.28 34.01 -26.29
N ARG A 261 -18.70 34.23 -25.04
CA ARG A 261 -19.82 35.14 -24.73
C ARG A 261 -19.46 36.61 -24.97
N LEU A 262 -18.22 37.00 -24.66
CA LEU A 262 -17.70 38.34 -24.89
C LEU A 262 -17.59 38.70 -26.37
N ALA A 263 -17.34 37.70 -27.24
CA ALA A 263 -17.25 37.89 -28.69
C ALA A 263 -18.55 38.37 -29.36
N THR A 264 -19.68 38.40 -28.64
CA THR A 264 -20.96 38.87 -29.18
C THR A 264 -21.01 40.39 -29.39
N THR A 265 -21.53 40.83 -30.53
CA THR A 265 -21.65 42.26 -30.89
C THR A 265 -22.56 43.03 -29.94
N VAL A 266 -22.21 44.29 -29.65
CA VAL A 266 -22.89 45.16 -28.68
C VAL A 266 -24.06 45.95 -29.26
N ARG A 267 -24.06 46.17 -30.59
CA ARG A 267 -25.02 47.07 -31.24
C ARG A 267 -26.45 46.54 -31.12
N CYS A 268 -27.37 47.44 -30.78
CA CYS A 268 -28.79 47.18 -30.70
C CYS A 268 -29.55 48.15 -31.60
N THR A 269 -30.71 47.73 -32.10
CA THR A 269 -31.64 48.57 -32.87
C THR A 269 -32.83 49.02 -32.03
N THR A 270 -33.21 48.22 -31.03
CA THR A 270 -34.35 48.46 -30.12
C THR A 270 -33.94 48.50 -28.65
N SER A 271 -34.79 49.10 -27.81
CA SER A 271 -34.62 49.08 -26.34
C SER A 271 -34.77 47.68 -25.74
N ALA A 272 -35.57 46.81 -26.35
CA ALA A 272 -35.73 45.42 -25.95
C ALA A 272 -34.46 44.58 -26.20
N GLU A 273 -33.79 44.79 -27.34
CA GLU A 273 -32.48 44.18 -27.62
C GLU A 273 -31.42 44.63 -26.61
N LEU A 274 -31.40 45.92 -26.27
CA LEU A 274 -30.49 46.45 -25.25
C LEU A 274 -30.74 45.80 -23.89
N ALA A 275 -32.00 45.68 -23.46
CA ALA A 275 -32.35 45.01 -22.20
C ALA A 275 -31.88 43.55 -22.19
N THR A 276 -32.06 42.84 -23.32
CA THR A 276 -31.58 41.46 -23.48
C THR A 276 -30.05 41.38 -23.39
N GLN A 277 -29.34 42.33 -23.99
CA GLN A 277 -27.88 42.37 -23.94
C GLN A 277 -27.35 42.71 -22.55
N CYS A 278 -28.03 43.61 -21.82
CA CYS A 278 -27.75 43.87 -20.41
C CYS A 278 -27.96 42.62 -19.54
N ALA A 279 -29.04 41.86 -19.76
CA ALA A 279 -29.27 40.61 -19.03
C ALA A 279 -28.16 39.58 -19.28
N LYS A 280 -27.69 39.43 -20.53
CA LYS A 280 -26.54 38.58 -20.88
C LYS A 280 -25.24 39.05 -20.20
N SER A 281 -25.04 40.36 -20.08
CA SER A 281 -23.88 40.96 -19.40
C SER A 281 -23.93 40.70 -17.89
N THR A 282 -25.10 40.83 -17.24
CA THR A 282 -25.27 40.46 -15.83
C THR A 282 -24.92 38.99 -15.59
N GLN A 283 -25.38 38.08 -16.45
CA GLN A 283 -25.01 36.66 -16.38
C GLN A 283 -23.51 36.40 -16.61
N LEU A 284 -22.84 37.25 -17.39
CA LEU A 284 -21.41 37.15 -17.58
C LEU A 284 -20.66 37.59 -16.33
N LEU A 285 -21.09 38.68 -15.69
CA LEU A 285 -20.49 39.16 -14.44
C LEU A 285 -20.62 38.14 -13.31
N THR A 286 -21.76 37.45 -13.21
CA THR A 286 -21.89 36.35 -12.25
C THR A 286 -20.93 35.20 -12.58
N MET A 287 -20.76 34.85 -13.86
CA MET A 287 -19.77 33.85 -14.28
C MET A 287 -18.33 34.28 -13.96
N MET A 288 -17.96 35.55 -14.18
CA MET A 288 -16.65 36.10 -13.83
C MET A 288 -16.38 36.04 -12.32
N SER A 289 -17.38 36.33 -11.49
CA SER A 289 -17.24 36.19 -10.03
C SER A 289 -16.97 34.75 -9.61
N SER A 290 -17.63 33.77 -10.25
CA SER A 290 -17.36 32.35 -10.03
C SER A 290 -15.95 31.94 -10.51
N ILE A 291 -15.49 32.44 -11.65
CA ILE A 291 -14.16 32.16 -12.19
C ILE A 291 -13.08 32.69 -11.24
N ARG A 292 -13.24 33.90 -10.70
CA ARG A 292 -12.30 34.46 -9.72
C ARG A 292 -12.19 33.59 -8.47
N LYS A 293 -13.33 33.12 -7.95
CA LYS A 293 -13.35 32.19 -6.80
C LYS A 293 -12.63 30.87 -7.12
N ASP A 294 -12.83 30.32 -8.31
CA ASP A 294 -12.14 29.09 -8.74
C ASP A 294 -10.60 29.30 -8.79
N LEU A 295 -10.14 30.49 -9.18
CA LEU A 295 -8.71 30.85 -9.18
C LEU A 295 -8.16 30.93 -7.75
N GLU A 296 -8.88 31.58 -6.83
CA GLU A 296 -8.48 31.64 -5.41
C GLU A 296 -8.33 30.22 -4.81
N GLU A 297 -9.25 29.31 -5.13
CA GLU A 297 -9.15 27.90 -4.72
C GLU A 297 -7.91 27.19 -5.32
N LEU A 298 -7.55 27.52 -6.56
CA LEU A 298 -6.35 27.00 -7.24
C LEU A 298 -5.05 27.55 -6.63
N GLU A 299 -5.03 28.82 -6.22
CA GLU A 299 -3.89 29.43 -5.51
C GLU A 299 -3.66 28.76 -4.14
N VAL A 300 -4.73 28.46 -3.40
CA VAL A 300 -4.65 27.69 -2.15
C VAL A 300 -4.09 26.28 -2.39
N LEU A 301 -4.49 25.61 -3.48
CA LEU A 301 -3.92 24.31 -3.82
C LEU A 301 -2.44 24.41 -4.22
N ASP A 302 -2.05 25.43 -4.97
CA ASP A 302 -0.67 25.65 -5.38
C ASP A 302 0.25 25.94 -4.18
N THR A 303 -0.20 26.74 -3.21
CA THR A 303 0.55 26.95 -1.96
C THR A 303 0.74 25.65 -1.17
N LYS A 304 -0.30 24.80 -1.10
CA LYS A 304 -0.22 23.45 -0.50
C LYS A 304 0.75 22.53 -1.25
N ILE A 305 0.78 22.58 -2.58
CA ILE A 305 1.74 21.82 -3.40
C ILE A 305 3.16 22.30 -3.12
N LYS A 306 3.38 23.62 -3.07
CA LYS A 306 4.67 24.24 -2.74
C LYS A 306 5.16 23.83 -1.34
N SER A 307 4.29 23.76 -0.34
CA SER A 307 4.68 23.32 1.01
C SER A 307 5.08 21.83 1.09
N ILE A 308 4.52 20.99 0.21
CA ILE A 308 4.80 19.54 0.17
C ILE A 308 6.12 19.22 -0.57
N LYS A 309 6.66 20.16 -1.36
CA LYS A 309 7.79 19.98 -2.29
C LYS A 309 9.16 19.65 -1.63
N ASN A 310 9.22 19.45 -0.31
CA ASN A 310 10.34 18.77 0.35
C ASN A 310 10.53 17.31 -0.11
N ILE A 311 9.56 16.76 -0.84
CA ILE A 311 9.71 15.55 -1.64
C ILE A 311 10.09 16.00 -3.06
N HIS A 312 11.14 15.41 -3.64
CA HIS A 312 11.66 15.75 -4.97
C HIS A 312 10.60 15.55 -6.07
N VAL A 313 9.69 16.52 -6.26
CA VAL A 313 8.64 16.49 -7.28
C VAL A 313 8.92 17.58 -8.31
N PRO A 314 9.43 17.21 -9.51
CA PRO A 314 9.73 18.14 -10.57
C PRO A 314 8.45 18.49 -11.34
N ARG A 315 7.81 19.63 -11.00
CA ARG A 315 6.59 20.18 -11.61
C ARG A 315 5.37 19.24 -11.56
N ASN A 316 4.19 19.75 -11.88
CA ASN A 316 2.98 18.94 -11.94
C ASN A 316 3.02 18.04 -13.19
N PRO A 317 2.98 16.70 -13.07
CA PRO A 317 3.01 15.80 -14.22
C PRO A 317 1.66 15.74 -14.97
N HIS A 318 0.56 16.18 -14.36
CA HIS A 318 -0.80 16.04 -14.88
C HIS A 318 -1.29 17.24 -15.69
N THR A 319 -0.58 18.38 -15.65
CA THR A 319 -0.94 19.57 -16.44
C THR A 319 0.26 20.48 -16.67
N CYS A 320 0.25 21.18 -17.81
CA CYS A 320 1.17 22.28 -18.10
C CYS A 320 0.65 23.65 -17.62
N LEU A 321 -0.59 23.73 -17.14
CA LEU A 321 -1.19 24.96 -16.63
C LEU A 321 -0.53 25.33 -15.29
N THR A 322 0.06 26.52 -15.24
CA THR A 322 0.69 27.10 -14.05
C THR A 322 -0.18 28.20 -13.48
N ILE A 323 -0.04 28.50 -12.18
CA ILE A 323 -0.87 29.55 -11.57
C ILE A 323 -0.64 30.91 -12.23
N GLU A 324 0.60 31.18 -12.65
CA GLU A 324 0.96 32.39 -13.39
C GLU A 324 0.23 32.48 -14.74
N SER A 325 0.17 31.37 -15.49
CA SER A 325 -0.58 31.33 -16.75
C SER A 325 -2.10 31.49 -16.58
N LEU A 326 -2.66 30.98 -15.47
CA LEU A 326 -4.10 31.11 -15.19
C LEU A 326 -4.46 32.54 -14.78
N GLN A 327 -3.60 33.19 -14.00
CA GLN A 327 -3.74 34.60 -13.64
C GLN A 327 -3.69 35.50 -14.89
N GLU A 328 -2.80 35.20 -15.85
CA GLU A 328 -2.72 35.94 -17.11
C GLU A 328 -4.02 35.81 -17.93
N ILE A 329 -4.58 34.60 -18.03
CA ILE A 329 -5.87 34.37 -18.71
C ILE A 329 -6.99 35.21 -18.04
N LEU A 330 -7.06 35.21 -16.71
CA LEU A 330 -8.08 35.98 -16.00
C LEU A 330 -7.92 37.49 -16.20
N ASN A 331 -6.69 38.00 -16.15
CA ASN A 331 -6.40 39.42 -16.38
C ASN A 331 -6.83 39.86 -17.79
N ASN A 332 -6.55 39.03 -18.80
CA ASN A 332 -7.00 39.29 -20.17
C ASN A 332 -8.54 39.30 -20.28
N LEU A 333 -9.20 38.36 -19.63
CA LEU A 333 -10.66 38.30 -19.56
C LEU A 333 -11.28 39.51 -18.86
N ASP A 334 -10.70 39.97 -17.76
CA ASP A 334 -11.14 41.17 -17.04
C ASP A 334 -11.04 42.41 -17.94
N ASN A 335 -9.94 42.54 -18.68
CA ASN A 335 -9.75 43.66 -19.62
C ASN A 335 -10.84 43.67 -20.72
N ILE A 336 -11.10 42.52 -21.34
CA ILE A 336 -12.13 42.39 -22.38
C ILE A 336 -13.53 42.66 -21.79
N THR A 337 -13.80 42.17 -20.59
CA THR A 337 -15.09 42.38 -19.88
C THR A 337 -15.32 43.85 -19.56
N ASN A 338 -14.28 44.56 -19.09
CA ASN A 338 -14.35 45.98 -18.81
C ASN A 338 -14.63 46.80 -20.07
N GLU A 339 -13.95 46.49 -21.17
CA GLU A 339 -14.19 47.14 -22.46
C GLU A 339 -15.62 46.87 -22.95
N ARG A 340 -16.11 45.63 -22.83
CA ARG A 340 -17.48 45.26 -23.21
C ARG A 340 -18.54 46.02 -22.41
N ASN A 341 -18.31 46.23 -21.11
CA ASN A 341 -19.19 47.00 -20.24
C ASN A 341 -19.19 48.49 -20.60
N ASN A 342 -18.03 49.04 -20.97
CA ASN A 342 -17.93 50.42 -21.45
C ASN A 342 -18.69 50.61 -22.77
N GLN A 343 -18.60 49.65 -23.68
CA GLN A 343 -19.37 49.65 -24.94
C GLN A 343 -20.88 49.58 -24.68
N LEU A 344 -21.33 48.76 -23.73
CA LEU A 344 -22.75 48.69 -23.34
C LEU A 344 -23.26 50.01 -22.75
N LYS A 345 -22.47 50.65 -21.89
CA LYS A 345 -22.83 51.97 -21.33
C LYS A 345 -23.01 53.02 -22.43
N LYS A 346 -22.09 53.06 -23.41
CA LYS A 346 -22.20 53.95 -24.57
C LYS A 346 -23.43 53.65 -25.41
N GLU A 347 -23.70 52.38 -25.69
CA GLU A 347 -24.86 51.94 -26.47
C GLU A 347 -26.19 52.24 -25.75
N ALA A 348 -26.24 52.06 -24.43
CA ALA A 348 -27.39 52.41 -23.62
C ALA A 348 -27.71 53.91 -23.67
N LYS A 349 -26.67 54.76 -23.56
CA LYS A 349 -26.82 56.21 -23.71
C LYS A 349 -27.32 56.59 -25.10
N ARG A 350 -26.76 55.99 -26.16
CA ARG A 350 -27.19 56.21 -27.55
C ARG A 350 -28.66 55.86 -27.76
N GLN A 351 -29.12 54.72 -27.23
CA GLN A 351 -30.52 54.29 -27.32
C GLN A 351 -31.46 55.19 -26.52
N GLN A 352 -31.03 55.68 -25.35
CA GLN A 352 -31.80 56.64 -24.56
C GLN A 352 -32.00 57.95 -25.32
N GLU A 353 -30.96 58.46 -25.97
CA GLU A 353 -31.03 59.67 -26.81
C GLU A 353 -31.95 59.46 -28.02
N LEU A 354 -31.84 58.33 -28.71
CA LEU A 354 -32.74 57.99 -29.82
C LEU A 354 -34.20 57.92 -29.39
N ASN A 355 -34.50 57.29 -28.26
CA ASN A 355 -35.88 57.21 -27.75
C ASN A 355 -36.42 58.59 -27.35
N LYS A 356 -35.59 59.47 -26.77
CA LYS A 356 -35.99 60.87 -26.52
C LYS A 356 -36.37 61.59 -27.81
N MET A 357 -35.63 61.37 -28.90
CA MET A 357 -35.92 61.98 -30.20
C MET A 357 -37.18 61.40 -30.84
N ARG A 358 -37.41 60.08 -30.75
CA ARG A 358 -38.66 59.43 -31.20
C ARG A 358 -39.88 60.03 -30.49
N ILE A 359 -39.83 60.14 -29.16
CA ILE A 359 -40.91 60.74 -28.36
C ILE A 359 -41.16 62.19 -28.75
N LYS A 360 -40.09 63.00 -28.92
CA LYS A 360 -40.24 64.39 -29.36
C LYS A 360 -40.88 64.50 -30.74
N PHE A 361 -40.51 63.64 -31.68
CA PHE A 361 -41.07 63.61 -33.02
C PHE A 361 -42.56 63.26 -32.98
N ASP A 362 -42.95 62.24 -32.21
CA ASP A 362 -44.35 61.83 -32.05
C ASP A 362 -45.20 62.93 -31.39
N LEU A 363 -44.67 63.60 -30.36
CA LEU A 363 -45.34 64.73 -29.69
C LEU A 363 -45.46 65.97 -30.58
N SER A 364 -44.51 66.17 -31.49
CA SER A 364 -44.55 67.22 -32.51
C SER A 364 -45.49 66.86 -33.67
N GLY A 365 -46.26 65.76 -33.52
CA GLY A 365 -47.09 65.15 -34.53
C GLY A 365 -47.89 66.15 -35.35
N PHE A 366 -48.09 65.80 -36.61
CA PHE A 366 -48.78 66.56 -37.64
C PHE A 366 -50.28 66.77 -37.33
N SER A 367 -50.65 67.31 -36.15
CA SER A 367 -52.04 67.65 -35.84
C SER A 367 -52.60 68.68 -36.83
N TRP A 368 -51.72 69.44 -37.49
CA TRP A 368 -52.10 70.32 -38.58
C TRP A 368 -52.60 69.54 -39.82
N LEU A 369 -52.13 68.32 -40.09
CA LEU A 369 -52.60 67.51 -41.22
C LEU A 369 -54.04 67.03 -41.03
N THR A 370 -54.51 66.85 -39.78
CA THR A 370 -55.92 66.50 -39.52
C THR A 370 -56.86 67.71 -39.55
N HIS A 371 -56.33 68.93 -39.60
CA HIS A 371 -57.08 70.19 -39.71
C HIS A 371 -57.07 70.78 -41.13
N VAL A 372 -56.41 70.13 -42.10
CA VAL A 372 -56.52 70.54 -43.50
C VAL A 372 -57.83 69.98 -44.06
N PRO A 373 -58.83 70.83 -44.40
CA PRO A 373 -60.07 70.34 -44.98
C PRO A 373 -59.77 69.62 -46.28
N MET A 374 -60.29 68.39 -46.41
CA MET A 374 -60.27 67.63 -47.66
C MET A 374 -60.93 68.53 -48.72
N PHE A 375 -60.16 69.01 -49.70
CA PHE A 375 -60.68 69.84 -50.79
C PHE A 375 -61.90 69.13 -51.39
N ALA A 376 -63.07 69.75 -51.24
CA ALA A 376 -64.29 69.30 -51.89
C ALA A 376 -64.03 69.20 -53.41
N PRO A 377 -64.56 68.18 -54.11
CA PRO A 377 -64.35 68.05 -55.54
C PRO A 377 -64.93 69.30 -56.21
N PHE A 378 -64.07 70.06 -56.89
CA PHE A 378 -64.47 71.16 -57.76
C PHE A 378 -65.43 70.59 -58.81
N ARG A 379 -66.72 70.88 -58.63
CA ARG A 379 -67.78 70.60 -59.59
C ARG A 379 -67.65 71.65 -60.71
N TRP A 380 -67.00 71.28 -61.81
CA TRP A 380 -67.02 72.10 -63.03
C TRP A 380 -68.41 72.00 -63.66
N LEU A 381 -69.02 73.17 -63.88
CA LEU A 381 -70.25 73.38 -64.65
C LEU A 381 -70.02 73.07 -66.14
#